data_AF-A0A7S3DPI2-F1
#
_entry.id   AF-A0A7S3DPI2-F1
#
_cell.length_a   1.000
_cell.length_b   1.000
_cell.length_c   1.000
_cell.angle_alpha   90.00
_cell.angle_beta   90.00
_cell.angle_gamma   90.00
#
_symmetry.space_group_name_H-M   'P 1'
#
loop_
_entity.id
_entity.type
_entity.pdbx_description
1 polymer ?
#
loop_
_entity_poly.entity_id
_entity_poly.type
_entity_poly.pdbx_seq_one_letter_code
_entity_poly.pdbx_strand_id
1 'polypeptide(L)'
;LLRQMQSENAFDALTHIVLDEVHERSLDMDILLALLKEKLPKHPNLTVVLMSATLQEEKFAAYWGRQTPRIHIPGRTFPVKDYLLDDVLEFTKYMPPKGKGKSKSIKDGDESADERDTREINGVRLTDLVDRVDES
;
A
#
# COMPACT_ATOMS: atom_id res chain seq x y z
N LEU A 1 12.57 -0.01 -16.87
CA LEU A 1 13.52 -1.13 -16.69
C LEU A 1 13.01 -2.45 -17.27
N LEU A 2 11.79 -2.90 -16.96
CA LEU A 2 11.23 -4.16 -17.46
C LEU A 2 11.32 -4.34 -19.00
N ARG A 3 11.02 -3.29 -19.78
CA ARG A 3 11.19 -3.32 -21.25
C ARG A 3 12.65 -3.45 -21.70
N GLN A 4 13.60 -2.88 -20.97
CA GLN A 4 15.03 -3.03 -21.29
C GLN A 4 15.54 -4.42 -20.95
N MET A 5 15.03 -5.05 -19.88
CA MET A 5 15.39 -6.42 -19.47
C MET A 5 14.90 -7.52 -20.42
N GLN A 6 14.07 -7.18 -21.42
CA GLN A 6 13.69 -8.11 -22.50
C GLN A 6 14.82 -8.35 -23.51
N SER A 7 15.88 -7.53 -23.48
CA SER A 7 17.10 -7.75 -24.25
C SER A 7 18.04 -8.68 -23.47
N GLU A 8 18.52 -9.74 -24.12
CA GLU A 8 19.45 -10.73 -23.55
C GLU A 8 20.73 -10.09 -22.98
N ASN A 9 21.21 -8.99 -23.58
CA ASN A 9 22.45 -8.31 -23.17
C ASN A 9 22.20 -7.09 -22.26
N ALA A 10 20.98 -6.90 -21.77
CA ALA A 10 20.63 -5.70 -21.00
C ALA A 10 21.46 -5.53 -19.72
N PHE A 11 21.91 -6.65 -19.12
CA PHE A 11 22.67 -6.66 -17.88
C PHE A 11 24.18 -6.58 -18.10
N ASP A 12 24.68 -6.83 -19.30
CA ASP A 12 26.13 -6.84 -19.56
C ASP A 12 26.76 -5.45 -19.49
N ALA A 13 25.96 -4.41 -19.77
CA ALA A 13 26.37 -3.02 -19.67
C ALA A 13 26.05 -2.38 -18.30
N LEU A 14 25.34 -3.09 -17.42
CA LEU A 14 24.88 -2.55 -16.14
C LEU A 14 25.69 -3.13 -14.98
N THR A 15 26.15 -2.25 -14.10
CA THR A 15 26.87 -2.65 -12.88
C THR A 15 26.01 -2.51 -11.64
N HIS A 16 25.06 -1.58 -11.62
CA HIS A 16 24.22 -1.29 -10.46
C HIS A 16 22.76 -1.04 -10.88
N ILE A 17 21.82 -1.62 -10.14
CA ILE A 17 20.39 -1.34 -10.24
C ILE A 17 19.92 -0.88 -8.86
N VAL A 18 19.28 0.28 -8.82
CA VAL A 18 18.70 0.83 -7.59
C VAL A 18 17.18 0.81 -7.73
N LEU A 19 16.51 0.12 -6.81
CA LEU A 19 15.05 0.08 -6.71
C LEU A 19 14.65 0.94 -5.54
N ASP A 20 13.95 2.04 -5.83
CA ASP A 20 13.44 2.97 -4.82
C ASP A 20 11.98 2.65 -4.46
N GLU A 21 11.58 3.07 -3.27
CA GLU A 21 10.23 2.89 -2.73
C GLU A 21 9.67 1.46 -2.82
N VAL A 22 10.51 0.48 -2.50
CA VAL A 22 10.13 -0.95 -2.59
C VAL A 22 8.95 -1.34 -1.69
N HIS A 23 8.57 -0.48 -0.75
CA HIS A 23 7.43 -0.69 0.13
C HIS A 23 6.07 -0.48 -0.54
N GLU A 24 6.00 0.19 -1.70
CA GLU A 24 4.72 0.39 -2.41
C GLU A 24 4.19 -0.90 -3.06
N ARG A 25 5.02 -1.96 -3.14
CA ARG A 25 4.66 -3.30 -3.63
C ARG A 25 3.87 -3.30 -4.95
N SER A 26 4.29 -2.47 -5.90
CA SER A 26 3.69 -2.48 -7.24
C SER A 26 3.96 -3.81 -7.96
N LEU A 27 3.02 -4.25 -8.79
CA LEU A 27 3.14 -5.50 -9.57
C LEU A 27 4.43 -5.52 -10.41
N ASP A 28 4.76 -4.38 -11.01
CA ASP A 28 5.97 -4.23 -11.83
C ASP A 28 7.25 -4.42 -11.01
N MET A 29 7.29 -3.92 -9.77
CA MET A 29 8.43 -4.17 -8.87
C MET A 29 8.54 -5.62 -8.44
N ASP A 30 7.43 -6.26 -8.12
CA ASP A 30 7.44 -7.66 -7.68
C ASP A 30 7.96 -8.59 -8.80
N ILE A 31 7.50 -8.35 -10.05
CA ILE A 31 8.00 -9.05 -11.24
C ILE A 31 9.50 -8.77 -11.43
N LEU A 32 9.92 -7.51 -11.29
CA LEU A 32 11.31 -7.10 -11.43
C LEU A 32 12.22 -7.79 -10.40
N LEU A 33 11.80 -7.84 -9.13
CA LEU A 33 12.54 -8.52 -8.06
C LEU A 33 12.68 -10.02 -8.33
N ALA A 34 11.63 -10.67 -8.82
CA ALA A 34 11.67 -12.08 -9.21
C ALA A 34 12.67 -12.34 -10.36
N LEU A 35 12.65 -11.50 -11.39
CA LEU A 35 13.60 -11.59 -12.50
C LEU A 35 15.05 -11.34 -12.06
N LEU A 36 15.27 -10.31 -11.23
CA LEU A 36 16.60 -10.01 -10.70
C LEU A 36 17.13 -11.15 -9.83
N LYS A 37 16.27 -11.83 -9.07
CA LYS A 37 16.65 -12.97 -8.24
C LYS A 37 17.17 -14.16 -9.06
N GLU A 38 16.60 -14.37 -10.24
CA GLU A 38 17.08 -15.41 -11.16
C GLU A 38 18.35 -15.00 -11.91
N LYS A 39 18.51 -13.72 -12.23
CA LYS A 39 19.61 -13.20 -13.06
C LYS A 39 20.87 -12.88 -12.25
N LEU A 40 20.76 -12.45 -10.99
CA LEU A 40 21.92 -12.07 -10.16
C LEU A 40 23.00 -13.17 -10.05
N PRO A 41 22.68 -14.46 -9.86
CA PRO A 41 23.69 -15.52 -9.86
C PRO A 41 24.46 -15.65 -11.19
N LYS A 42 23.86 -15.24 -12.31
CA LYS A 42 24.45 -15.31 -13.66
C LYS A 42 25.28 -14.06 -14.00
N HIS A 43 25.09 -12.97 -13.27
CA HIS A 43 25.77 -11.68 -13.49
C HIS A 43 26.46 -11.20 -12.19
N PRO A 44 27.62 -11.76 -11.81
CA PRO A 44 28.29 -11.43 -10.55
C PRO A 44 28.78 -9.97 -10.47
N ASN A 45 28.89 -9.28 -11.60
CA ASN A 45 29.27 -7.87 -11.67
C ASN A 45 28.09 -6.92 -11.42
N LEU A 46 26.86 -7.45 -11.31
CA LEU A 46 25.64 -6.68 -11.10
C LEU A 46 25.33 -6.60 -9.60
N THR A 47 25.20 -5.37 -9.10
CA THR A 47 24.78 -5.08 -7.73
C THR A 47 23.36 -4.53 -7.73
N VAL A 48 22.49 -5.04 -6.85
CA VAL A 48 21.14 -4.53 -6.67
C VAL A 48 21.03 -3.88 -5.29
N VAL A 49 20.55 -2.63 -5.25
CA VAL A 49 20.30 -1.87 -4.02
C VAL A 49 18.80 -1.63 -3.91
N LEU A 50 18.23 -2.00 -2.77
CA LEU A 50 16.81 -1.77 -2.47
C LEU A 50 16.70 -0.62 -1.45
N MET A 51 15.88 0.37 -1.75
CA MET A 51 15.63 1.53 -0.90
C MET A 51 14.14 1.60 -0.55
N SER A 52 13.85 1.94 0.71
CA SER A 52 12.49 2.10 1.21
C SER A 52 12.44 3.11 2.34
N ALA A 53 11.42 3.97 2.35
CA ALA A 53 11.11 4.84 3.48
C ALA A 53 10.50 4.09 4.69
N THR A 54 9.71 3.05 4.44
CA THR A 54 9.05 2.24 5.47
C THR A 54 9.57 0.81 5.38
N LEU A 55 10.64 0.53 6.11
CA LEU A 55 11.42 -0.69 5.92
C LEU A 55 10.72 -1.90 6.57
N GLN A 56 10.18 -2.83 5.78
CA GLN A 56 9.91 -4.21 6.21
C GLN A 56 11.15 -5.08 5.93
N GLU A 57 12.26 -4.75 6.58
CA GLU A 57 13.60 -5.34 6.36
C GLU A 57 13.60 -6.87 6.49
N GLU A 58 12.83 -7.42 7.43
CA GLU A 58 12.74 -8.87 7.65
C GLU A 58 12.19 -9.61 6.43
N LYS A 59 11.19 -9.03 5.74
CA LYS A 59 10.56 -9.68 4.58
C LYS A 59 11.51 -9.72 3.39
N PHE A 60 12.19 -8.61 3.12
CA PHE A 60 13.19 -8.54 2.04
C PHE A 60 14.42 -9.40 2.35
N ALA A 61 14.89 -9.41 3.59
CA ALA A 61 15.97 -10.30 4.02
C ALA A 61 15.57 -11.78 3.92
N ALA A 62 14.32 -12.15 4.25
CA ALA A 62 13.83 -13.50 4.04
C ALA A 62 13.77 -13.89 2.55
N TYR A 63 13.39 -12.94 1.68
CA TYR A 63 13.29 -13.18 0.25
C TYR A 63 14.66 -13.35 -0.43
N TRP A 64 15.64 -12.50 -0.11
CA TRP A 64 16.97 -12.52 -0.72
C TRP A 64 17.98 -13.42 0.00
N GLY A 65 17.69 -13.79 1.25
CA GLY A 65 18.51 -14.67 2.07
C GLY A 65 18.98 -13.96 3.35
N ARG A 66 19.11 -14.74 4.43
CA ARG A 66 19.44 -14.25 5.79
C ARG A 66 20.77 -13.48 5.89
N GLN A 67 21.65 -13.60 4.89
CA GLN A 67 22.95 -12.92 4.86
C GLN A 67 22.93 -11.59 4.09
N THR A 68 21.76 -11.09 3.68
CA THR A 68 21.65 -9.84 2.93
C THR A 68 22.02 -8.64 3.84
N PRO A 69 23.04 -7.83 3.48
CA PRO A 69 23.42 -6.66 4.26
C PRO A 69 22.27 -5.65 4.36
N ARG A 70 22.08 -5.08 5.55
CA ARG A 70 21.05 -4.09 5.85
C ARG A 70 21.70 -2.82 6.38
N ILE A 71 21.26 -1.68 5.87
CA ILE A 71 21.73 -0.36 6.33
C ILE A 71 20.48 0.46 6.65
N HIS A 72 20.41 0.96 7.88
CA HIS A 72 19.36 1.88 8.31
C HIS A 72 19.91 3.30 8.37
N ILE A 73 19.35 4.20 7.58
CA ILE A 73 19.72 5.62 7.56
C ILE A 73 18.69 6.36 8.42
N PRO A 74 19.10 6.99 9.54
CA PRO A 74 18.16 7.72 10.38
C PRO A 74 17.60 8.92 9.62
N GLY A 75 16.28 8.98 9.52
CA GLY A 75 15.58 10.14 8.98
C GLY A 75 15.74 11.37 9.86
N ARG A 76 15.67 12.56 9.25
CA ARG A 76 15.49 13.82 9.96
C ARG A 76 14.11 14.34 9.62
N THR A 77 13.28 14.53 10.64
CA THR A 77 11.97 15.14 10.49
C THR A 77 11.87 16.37 11.37
N PHE A 78 11.07 17.34 10.93
CA PHE A 78 10.62 18.42 11.79
C PHE A 78 9.30 18.00 12.44
N PRO A 79 9.00 18.48 13.65
CA PRO A 79 7.73 18.15 14.30
C PRO A 79 6.56 18.64 13.43
N VAL A 80 5.71 17.72 13.02
CA VAL A 80 4.44 17.98 12.33
C VAL A 80 3.32 17.71 13.33
N LYS A 81 2.29 18.56 13.36
CA LYS A 81 1.08 18.31 14.15
C LYS A 81 0.10 17.51 13.32
N ASP A 82 -0.27 16.34 13.83
CA ASP A 82 -1.31 15.52 13.24
C ASP A 82 -2.67 15.98 13.77
N TYR A 83 -3.63 16.15 12.86
CA TYR A 83 -5.01 16.46 13.18
C TYR A 83 -5.88 15.36 12.61
N LEU A 84 -6.67 14.73 13.48
CA LEU A 84 -7.63 13.72 13.08
C LEU A 84 -8.93 14.39 12.64
N LEU A 85 -9.87 13.58 12.16
CA LEU A 85 -11.14 14.08 11.64
C LEU A 85 -11.87 14.95 12.69
N ASP A 86 -11.90 14.52 13.95
CA ASP A 86 -12.58 15.24 15.03
C ASP A 86 -11.97 16.63 15.25
N ASP A 87 -10.63 16.75 15.24
CA ASP A 87 -9.92 18.02 15.35
C ASP A 87 -10.28 18.95 14.18
N VAL A 88 -10.29 18.41 12.96
CA VAL A 88 -10.61 19.18 11.74
C VAL A 88 -12.07 19.65 11.77
N LEU A 89 -13.00 18.81 12.22
CA LEU A 89 -14.42 19.18 12.35
C LEU A 89 -14.61 20.28 13.40
N GLU A 90 -13.89 20.21 14.51
CA GLU A 90 -13.92 21.25 15.54
C GLU A 90 -13.36 22.58 15.02
N PHE A 91 -12.22 22.57 14.33
CA PHE A 91 -11.59 23.79 13.81
C PHE A 91 -12.41 24.45 12.71
N THR A 92 -12.94 23.64 11.79
CA THR A 92 -13.68 24.14 10.62
C THR A 92 -15.14 24.41 10.93
N LYS A 93 -15.67 23.87 12.05
CA LYS A 93 -17.10 23.82 12.37
C LYS A 93 -17.94 23.28 11.21
N TYR A 94 -17.34 22.39 10.42
CA TYR A 94 -17.96 21.85 9.23
C TYR A 94 -19.20 21.04 9.64
N MET A 95 -20.35 21.48 9.14
CA MET A 95 -21.59 20.72 9.23
C MET A 95 -21.86 20.11 7.85
N PRO A 96 -21.76 18.78 7.70
CA PRO A 96 -22.12 18.14 6.44
C PRO A 96 -23.58 18.52 6.10
N PRO A 97 -23.86 18.91 4.84
CA PRO A 97 -25.21 19.25 4.44
C PRO A 97 -26.12 18.07 4.75
N LYS A 98 -27.24 18.32 5.44
CA LYS A 98 -28.24 17.29 5.73
C LYS A 98 -28.67 16.71 4.39
N GLY A 99 -28.20 15.50 4.09
CA GLY A 99 -28.78 14.70 3.03
C GLY A 99 -30.28 14.63 3.28
N LYS A 100 -31.10 14.68 2.23
CA LYS A 100 -32.54 14.42 2.31
C LYS A 100 -32.79 12.94 2.64
N GLY A 101 -32.24 12.45 3.74
CA GLY A 101 -32.52 11.15 4.33
C GLY A 101 -33.69 11.32 5.28
N LYS A 102 -34.84 10.75 4.90
CA LYS A 102 -36.03 10.67 5.76
C LYS A 102 -35.62 10.03 7.09
N SER A 103 -35.59 10.81 8.16
CA SER A 103 -35.54 10.27 9.52
C SER A 103 -36.87 9.56 9.78
N LYS A 104 -36.91 8.24 9.56
CA LYS A 104 -37.92 7.38 10.17
C LYS A 104 -37.52 7.21 11.63
N SER A 105 -38.33 7.81 12.50
CA SER A 105 -38.30 7.58 13.94
C SER A 105 -38.42 6.08 14.21
N ILE A 106 -37.40 5.47 14.80
CA ILE A 106 -37.50 4.10 15.32
C ILE A 106 -38.27 4.22 16.64
N LYS A 107 -39.51 3.73 16.65
CA LYS A 107 -40.27 3.43 17.86
C LYS A 107 -39.88 2.00 18.29
N ASP A 108 -39.57 1.84 19.57
CA ASP A 108 -39.35 0.56 20.22
C ASP A 108 -40.54 -0.39 19.99
N GLY A 109 -40.25 -1.61 19.56
CA GLY A 109 -41.22 -2.66 19.32
C GLY A 109 -40.52 -3.92 18.83
N ASP A 110 -40.51 -4.92 19.69
CA ASP A 110 -39.85 -6.22 19.58
C ASP A 110 -40.36 -7.10 18.42
N GLU A 111 -39.54 -8.10 18.10
CA GLU A 111 -39.78 -9.35 17.36
C GLU A 111 -39.83 -9.41 15.81
N SER A 112 -38.95 -10.30 15.34
CA SER A 112 -39.09 -11.29 14.26
C SER A 112 -38.55 -10.95 12.85
N ALA A 113 -37.34 -11.50 12.64
CA ALA A 113 -36.78 -12.21 11.49
C ALA A 113 -37.22 -11.88 10.04
N ASP A 114 -36.16 -11.63 9.27
CA ASP A 114 -35.94 -11.99 7.86
C ASP A 114 -36.71 -11.21 6.79
N GLU A 115 -36.06 -10.19 6.23
CA GLU A 115 -36.00 -10.05 4.77
C GLU A 115 -34.88 -9.09 4.33
N ARG A 116 -34.13 -9.55 3.35
CA ARG A 116 -33.02 -8.87 2.68
C ARG A 116 -33.54 -7.60 2.00
N ASP A 117 -33.01 -6.43 2.35
CA ASP A 117 -33.20 -5.21 1.55
C ASP A 117 -31.86 -4.51 1.34
N THR A 118 -31.25 -4.88 0.22
CA THR A 118 -30.11 -4.24 -0.43
C THR A 118 -30.42 -2.78 -0.74
N ARG A 119 -29.87 -1.84 0.02
CA ARG A 119 -29.89 -0.42 -0.39
C ARG A 119 -28.55 -0.03 -0.98
N GLU A 120 -28.51 -0.11 -2.31
CA GLU A 120 -27.49 0.52 -3.13
C GLU A 120 -27.62 2.04 -3.05
N ILE A 121 -26.49 2.71 -2.91
CA ILE A 121 -26.37 4.15 -3.09
C ILE A 121 -25.22 4.34 -4.08
N ASN A 122 -25.53 4.84 -5.27
CA ASN A 122 -24.56 5.08 -6.36
C ASN A 122 -23.67 3.87 -6.73
N GLY A 123 -24.24 2.66 -6.77
CA GLY A 123 -23.57 1.47 -7.31
C GLY A 123 -22.45 0.87 -6.46
N VAL A 124 -22.30 1.29 -5.20
CA VAL A 124 -21.33 0.72 -4.26
C VAL A 124 -22.07 0.29 -2.98
N ARG A 125 -21.86 -0.95 -2.52
CA ARG A 125 -22.47 -1.43 -1.28
C ARG A 125 -21.63 -0.95 -0.09
N LEU A 126 -22.28 -0.64 1.02
CA LEU A 126 -21.61 -0.16 2.23
C LEU A 126 -20.65 -1.20 2.84
N THR A 127 -20.87 -2.48 2.56
CA THR A 127 -19.95 -3.58 2.86
C THR A 127 -18.61 -3.42 2.12
N ASP A 128 -18.66 -2.89 0.89
CA ASP A 128 -17.49 -2.78 0.02
C ASP A 128 -16.58 -1.61 0.41
N LEU A 129 -17.03 -0.72 1.30
CA LEU A 129 -16.24 0.41 1.80
C LEU A 129 -15.42 0.05 3.05
N VAL A 130 -15.90 -0.91 3.84
CA VAL A 130 -15.20 -1.39 5.05
C VAL A 130 -14.13 -2.40 4.66
N ASP A 131 -14.39 -3.25 3.67
CA ASP A 131 -13.41 -4.23 3.17
C ASP A 131 -12.22 -3.59 2.42
N ARG A 132 -12.31 -2.31 2.04
CA ARG A 132 -11.21 -1.56 1.38
C ARG A 132 -10.24 -0.87 2.34
N VAL A 133 -10.47 -0.97 3.65
CA VAL A 133 -9.58 -0.39 4.68
C VAL A 133 -8.66 -1.46 5.29
N ASP A 134 -8.96 -2.75 5.12
CA ASP A 134 -8.17 -3.85 5.69
C ASP A 134 -7.18 -4.51 4.69
N GLU A 135 -7.07 -3.99 3.47
CA GLU A 135 -6.12 -4.49 2.45
C GLU A 135 -5.12 -3.42 1.95
N SER A 136 -4.69 -2.50 2.81
CA SER A 136 -3.57 -1.57 2.52
C SER A 136 -2.55 -1.53 3.66
#